data_AF-A0A1J3J2F2-F1
#
_entry.id   AF-A0A1J3J2F2-F1
#
_cell.length_a   1.000
_cell.length_b   1.000
_cell.length_c   1.000
_cell.angle_alpha   90.00
_cell.angle_beta   90.00
_cell.angle_gamma   90.00
#
_symmetry.space_group_name_H-M   'P 1'
#
loop_
_entity.id
_entity.type
_entity.pdbx_description
1 polymer ?
#
loop_
_entity_poly.entity_id
_entity_poly.type
_entity_poly.pdbx_seq_one_letter_code
_entity_poly.pdbx_strand_id
1 'polypeptide(L)'
;GIGKTTVADCVYKRHYSHFDGYCFLANIHNESKLHGVDHLQRNLISKLLDEENLDVGAPEGAHEALKDRLRNKKLFIVLDGVT
;
A
#
# COMPACT_ATOMS: atom_id res chain seq x y z
N GLY A 1 7.85 21.55 8.90
CA GLY A 1 8.83 20.44 8.97
C GLY A 1 9.87 20.58 7.87
N ILE A 2 10.96 19.81 7.91
CA ILE A 2 12.12 19.91 6.99
C ILE A 2 11.90 19.32 5.57
N GLY A 3 10.66 18.99 5.17
CA GLY A 3 10.35 18.51 3.80
C GLY A 3 10.31 16.99 3.57
N LYS A 4 10.19 16.15 4.61
CA LYS A 4 10.20 14.68 4.47
C LYS A 4 9.13 14.13 3.53
N THR A 5 7.87 14.52 3.73
CA THR A 5 6.73 14.09 2.89
C THR A 5 6.93 14.49 1.43
N THR A 6 7.48 15.69 1.20
CA THR A 6 7.82 16.17 -0.16
C THR A 6 8.89 15.29 -0.81
N VAL A 7 9.95 14.93 -0.09
CA VAL A 7 10.98 14.03 -0.60
C VAL A 7 10.40 12.65 -0.91
N ALA A 8 9.55 12.11 -0.02
CA ALA A 8 8.88 10.84 -0.25
C ALA A 8 8.01 10.85 -1.52
N ASP A 9 7.23 11.91 -1.74
CA ASP A 9 6.40 12.08 -2.95
C ASP A 9 7.26 12.19 -4.22
N CYS A 10 8.36 12.95 -4.18
CA CYS A 10 9.28 13.05 -5.32
C CYS A 10 9.93 11.70 -5.67
N VAL A 11 10.38 10.94 -4.67
CA VAL A 11 10.95 9.61 -4.88
C VAL A 11 9.89 8.65 -5.43
N TYR A 12 8.66 8.69 -4.89
CA TYR A 12 7.56 7.88 -5.38
C TYR A 12 7.28 8.14 -6.87
N LYS A 13 7.00 9.40 -7.22
CA LYS A 13 6.67 9.82 -8.60
C LYS A 13 7.78 9.50 -9.60
N ARG A 14 9.03 9.54 -9.18
CA ARG A 14 10.18 9.23 -10.06
C ARG A 14 10.32 7.73 -10.35
N HIS A 15 9.89 6.86 -9.45
CA HIS A 15 10.26 5.44 -9.50
C HIS A 15 9.10 4.46 -9.66
N TYR A 16 7.86 4.84 -9.35
CA TYR A 16 6.74 3.90 -9.28
C TYR A 16 6.49 3.07 -10.55
N SER A 17 6.71 3.65 -11.72
CA SER A 17 6.49 2.98 -13.01
C SER A 17 7.46 1.83 -13.31
N HIS A 18 8.50 1.62 -12.48
CA HIS A 18 9.49 0.54 -12.65
C HIS A 18 9.15 -0.73 -11.85
N PHE A 19 7.91 -0.83 -11.36
CA PHE A 19 7.42 -1.86 -10.46
C PHE A 19 6.07 -2.38 -10.96
N ASP A 20 5.78 -3.65 -10.69
CA ASP A 20 4.55 -4.33 -11.11
C ASP A 20 3.33 -3.93 -10.28
N GLY A 21 3.57 -3.32 -9.11
CA GLY A 21 2.55 -2.76 -8.23
C GLY A 21 3.17 -1.69 -7.34
N TYR A 22 2.43 -0.62 -7.08
CA TYR A 22 2.95 0.51 -6.33
C TYR A 22 1.87 1.18 -5.49
N CYS A 23 2.26 1.72 -4.34
CA CYS A 23 1.34 2.41 -3.45
C CYS A 23 2.05 3.47 -2.60
N PHE A 24 1.49 4.67 -2.60
CA PHE A 24 1.81 5.71 -1.62
C PHE A 24 0.71 5.78 -0.57
N LEU A 25 1.05 5.50 0.69
CA LEU A 25 0.17 5.67 1.83
C LEU A 25 0.62 6.93 2.60
N ALA A 26 -0.11 8.02 2.37
CA ALA A 26 0.13 9.30 3.02
C ALA A 26 -0.43 9.29 4.45
N ASN A 27 0.27 9.98 5.36
CA ASN A 27 -0.24 10.28 6.70
C ASN A 27 -0.78 9.05 7.47
N ILE A 28 -0.05 7.94 7.45
CA ILE A 28 -0.54 6.65 7.96
C ILE A 28 -0.97 6.71 9.44
N HIS A 29 -0.36 7.60 10.22
CA HIS A 29 -0.69 7.79 11.62
C HIS A 29 -2.13 8.31 11.80
N ASN A 30 -2.55 9.27 10.97
CA ASN A 30 -3.90 9.81 11.05
C ASN A 30 -4.91 8.85 10.40
N GLU A 31 -4.56 8.26 9.26
CA GLU A 31 -5.43 7.31 8.56
C GLU A 31 -5.74 6.07 9.41
N SER A 32 -4.73 5.52 10.09
CA SER A 32 -4.93 4.38 11.00
C SER A 32 -5.81 4.74 12.20
N LYS A 33 -5.70 5.97 12.74
CA LYS A 33 -6.57 6.44 13.83
C LYS A 33 -8.01 6.65 13.39
N LEU A 34 -8.23 7.12 12.16
CA LEU A 34 -9.55 7.47 11.64
C LEU A 34 -10.31 6.24 11.12
N HIS A 35 -9.61 5.34 10.43
CA HIS A 35 -10.23 4.23 9.68
C HIS A 35 -9.77 2.84 10.13
N GLY A 36 -8.78 2.76 11.01
CA GLY A 36 -8.21 1.49 11.47
C GLY A 36 -7.17 0.90 10.52
N VAL A 37 -6.44 -0.09 11.02
CA VAL A 37 -5.37 -0.78 10.28
C VAL A 37 -5.94 -1.65 9.15
N ASP A 38 -7.10 -2.29 9.37
CA ASP A 38 -7.76 -3.11 8.37
C ASP A 38 -8.11 -2.33 7.10
N HIS A 39 -8.50 -1.06 7.25
CA HIS A 39 -8.75 -0.17 6.12
C HIS A 39 -7.47 0.10 5.32
N LEU A 40 -6.37 0.41 6.02
CA LEU A 40 -5.06 0.63 5.39
C LEU A 40 -4.58 -0.62 4.66
N GLN A 41 -4.76 -1.80 5.26
CA GLN A 41 -4.38 -3.08 4.65
C GLN A 41 -5.18 -3.34 3.36
N ARG A 42 -6.51 -3.13 3.38
CA ARG A 42 -7.36 -3.24 2.18
C ARG A 42 -6.94 -2.28 1.09
N ASN A 43 -6.71 -1.01 1.43
CA ASN A 43 -6.31 0.04 0.49
C ASN A 43 -4.94 -0.28 -0.15
N LEU A 44 -3.97 -0.71 0.67
CA LEU A 44 -2.66 -1.14 0.19
C LEU A 44 -2.78 -2.29 -0.82
N ILE A 45 -3.49 -3.34 -0.44
CA ILE A 45 -3.64 -4.54 -1.25
C ILE A 45 -4.37 -4.25 -2.57
N SER A 46 -5.46 -3.46 -2.51
CA SER A 46 -6.20 -3.01 -3.68
C SER A 46 -5.31 -2.25 -4.66
N LYS A 47 -4.52 -1.29 -4.18
CA LYS A 47 -3.60 -0.51 -5.03
C LYS A 47 -2.46 -1.34 -5.62
N LEU A 48 -1.89 -2.29 -4.86
CA LEU A 48 -0.80 -3.12 -5.35
C LEU A 48 -1.24 -4.15 -6.40
N LEU A 49 -2.51 -4.51 -6.39
CA LEU A 49 -3.09 -5.50 -7.29
C LEU A 49 -3.95 -4.89 -8.41
N ASP A 50 -4.20 -3.58 -8.37
CA ASP A 50 -5.11 -2.85 -9.26
C ASP A 50 -6.51 -3.46 -9.29
N GLU A 51 -7.02 -3.82 -8.12
CA GLU A 51 -8.33 -4.47 -7.96
C GLU A 51 -9.13 -3.86 -6.81
N GLU A 52 -10.34 -3.39 -7.13
CA GLU A 52 -11.21 -2.69 -6.18
C GLU A 52 -12.03 -3.63 -5.28
N ASN A 53 -12.21 -4.90 -5.67
CA ASN A 53 -13.11 -5.86 -5.00
C ASN A 53 -12.36 -7.05 -4.39
N LEU A 54 -11.30 -6.77 -3.64
CA LEU A 54 -10.55 -7.79 -2.92
C LEU A 54 -11.19 -8.13 -1.58
N ASP A 55 -11.57 -9.39 -1.40
CA ASP A 55 -12.03 -9.90 -0.10
C ASP A 55 -10.82 -10.16 0.83
N VAL A 56 -10.19 -9.07 1.26
CA VAL A 56 -9.01 -9.08 2.15
C VAL A 56 -9.37 -9.53 3.57
N GLY A 57 -10.68 -9.56 3.91
CA GLY A 57 -11.18 -9.99 5.21
C GLY A 57 -11.57 -11.48 5.28
N ALA A 58 -11.43 -12.23 4.20
CA ALA A 58 -11.82 -13.64 4.15
C ALA A 58 -10.82 -14.56 4.90
N PRO A 59 -11.26 -15.77 5.31
CA PRO A 59 -10.47 -16.75 6.06
C PRO A 59 -9.17 -17.17 5.34
N GLU A 60 -8.34 -18.01 5.98
CA GLU A 60 -6.99 -18.42 5.51
C GLU A 60 -6.83 -18.65 3.99
N GLY A 61 -7.85 -19.16 3.29
CA GLY A 61 -7.84 -19.31 1.82
C GLY A 61 -7.68 -18.02 1.01
N ALA A 62 -8.17 -16.88 1.50
CA ALA A 62 -7.97 -15.58 0.85
C ALA A 62 -6.53 -15.09 0.95
N HIS A 63 -5.82 -15.45 2.03
CA HIS A 63 -4.42 -15.10 2.23
C HIS A 63 -3.51 -15.82 1.23
N GLU A 64 -3.75 -17.10 0.95
CA GLU A 64 -2.96 -17.84 -0.05
C GLU A 64 -3.24 -17.34 -1.48
N ALA A 65 -4.49 -17.02 -1.83
CA ALA A 65 -4.80 -16.41 -3.12
C ALA A 65 -4.11 -15.03 -3.29
N LEU A 66 -4.11 -14.20 -2.24
CA LEU A 66 -3.40 -12.94 -2.20
C LEU A 66 -1.89 -13.12 -2.39
N LYS A 67 -1.32 -14.08 -1.68
CA LYS A 67 0.10 -14.40 -1.72
C LYS A 67 0.52 -14.88 -3.11
N ASP A 68 -0.26 -15.75 -3.75
CA ASP A 68 0.02 -16.20 -5.12
C ASP A 68 -0.06 -15.06 -6.14
N ARG A 69 -0.95 -14.08 -5.93
CA ARG A 69 -1.08 -12.91 -6.82
C ARG A 69 0.00 -11.86 -6.63
N LEU A 70 0.54 -11.74 -5.42
CA LEU A 70 1.71 -10.92 -5.12
C LEU A 70 3.02 -11.65 -5.43
N ARG A 71 2.96 -12.98 -5.62
CA ARG A 71 4.13 -13.81 -5.91
C ARG A 71 4.82 -13.32 -7.17
N ASN A 72 6.15 -13.19 -7.08
CA ASN A 72 7.02 -12.74 -8.16
C ASN A 72 6.77 -11.31 -8.67
N LYS A 73 5.91 -10.50 -8.02
CA LYS A 73 5.77 -9.08 -8.33
C LYS A 73 6.84 -8.26 -7.64
N LYS A 74 7.45 -7.33 -8.37
CA LYS A 74 8.31 -6.29 -7.81
C LYS A 74 7.42 -5.15 -7.34
N LEU A 75 7.31 -4.95 -6.03
CA LEU A 75 6.39 -3.97 -5.44
C LEU A 75 7.13 -2.72 -4.91
N PHE A 76 6.51 -1.55 -5.02
CA PHE A 76 7.02 -0.31 -4.46
C PHE A 76 6.04 0.37 -3.52
N ILE A 77 6.36 0.37 -2.23
CA ILE A 77 5.48 0.87 -1.17
C ILE A 77 6.18 2.04 -0.47
N VAL A 78 5.50 3.19 -0.39
CA VAL A 78 5.95 4.35 0.38
C VAL A 78 4.96 4.60 1.50
N LEU A 79 5.47 4.60 2.74
CA LEU A 79 4.72 4.88 3.96
C LEU A 79 5.15 6.23 4.50
N ASP A 80 4.26 7.22 4.44
CA ASP A 80 4.51 8.58 4.96
C ASP A 80 3.78 8.80 6.28
N GLY A 81 4.42 9.52 7.20
CA GLY A 81 3.87 9.77 8.53
C GLY A 81 4.01 8.59 9.51
N VAL A 82 5.00 7.72 9.30
CA VAL A 82 5.46 6.77 10.34
C VAL A 82 6.11 7.56 11.49
N THR A 83 5.73 7.25 12.74
CA THR A 83 6.24 7.87 13.96
C THR A 83 6.69 6.82 14.95
#